data_AF-A0A4Q5H0A6-F1
#
_entry.id   AF-A0A4Q5H0A6-F1
#
_cell.length_a   1.000
_cell.length_b   1.000
_cell.length_c   1.000
_cell.angle_alpha   90.00
_cell.angle_beta   90.00
_cell.angle_gamma   90.00
#
_symmetry.space_group_name_H-M   'P 1'
#
loop_
_entity.id
_entity.type
_entity.pdbx_description
1 polymer ?
#
loop_
_entity_poly.entity_id
_entity_poly.type
_entity_poly.pdbx_seq_one_letter_code
_entity_poly.pdbx_strand_id
1 'polypeptide(L)'
;MNTLSFTDGTNHSLSKTLQGKCTTRPYYEISTSQFSDMKIRRLMRKYGFGGYSIYRYLVNEALHQGDYFLPWCEDTARKTASYWNTSLEDVTRIVKGCIQVGLFNGGLYRKYRVLTSEDIQQNYLKTCCMLSRLPDISEELELAVS
;
A
#
# COMPACT_ATOMS: atom_id res chain seq x y z
N MET A 1 -5.46 -49.24 37.93
CA MET A 1 -5.81 -48.54 39.18
C MET A 1 -4.53 -48.35 39.98
N ASN A 2 -4.06 -47.11 40.12
CA ASN A 2 -3.29 -46.62 41.27
C ASN A 2 -3.24 -45.09 41.15
N THR A 3 -4.01 -44.46 42.02
CA THR A 3 -4.10 -43.02 42.28
C THR A 3 -2.94 -42.59 43.16
N LEU A 4 -2.24 -41.53 42.76
CA LEU A 4 -1.46 -40.68 43.67
C LEU A 4 -1.79 -39.23 43.33
N SER A 5 -2.59 -38.62 44.21
CA SER A 5 -2.76 -37.17 44.37
C SER A 5 -1.78 -36.66 45.43
N PHE A 6 -1.80 -35.33 45.66
CA PHE A 6 -1.10 -34.49 46.66
C PHE A 6 0.19 -33.81 46.15
N THR A 7 0.44 -32.50 46.31
CA THR A 7 -0.32 -31.27 46.66
C THR A 7 0.64 -30.08 46.48
N ASP A 8 0.08 -28.94 46.05
CA ASP A 8 0.28 -27.57 46.59
C ASP A 8 1.62 -26.79 46.46
N GLY A 9 1.47 -25.49 46.21
CA GLY A 9 2.51 -24.44 46.20
C GLY A 9 3.32 -24.35 44.90
N THR A 10 3.42 -23.23 44.17
CA THR A 10 3.43 -21.84 44.60
C THR A 10 3.11 -20.96 43.40
N ASN A 11 2.18 -20.03 43.57
CA ASN A 11 2.02 -18.88 42.70
C ASN A 11 3.33 -18.10 42.65
N HIS A 12 4.09 -18.22 41.55
CA HIS A 12 4.99 -17.14 41.17
C HIS A 12 4.34 -16.38 40.03
N SER A 13 3.74 -15.27 40.43
CA SER A 13 3.39 -14.15 39.55
C SER A 13 4.50 -13.92 38.53
N LEU A 14 4.17 -14.16 37.26
CA LEU A 14 4.84 -13.54 36.13
C LEU A 14 3.92 -12.45 35.56
N SER A 15 3.40 -11.58 36.43
CA SER A 15 3.06 -10.23 36.03
C SER A 15 4.35 -9.44 35.86
N LYS A 16 5.03 -9.65 34.73
CA LYS A 16 5.88 -8.62 34.13
C LYS A 16 5.27 -8.26 32.80
N THR A 17 4.39 -7.28 32.89
CA THR A 17 3.89 -6.41 31.84
C THR A 17 5.05 -5.95 30.96
N LEU A 18 5.40 -6.76 29.96
CA LEU A 18 5.87 -6.24 28.70
C LEU A 18 4.60 -5.99 27.88
N GLN A 19 3.91 -4.89 28.18
CA GLN A 19 3.17 -4.17 27.14
C GLN A 19 4.22 -3.62 26.18
N GLY A 20 4.85 -4.53 25.42
CA GLY A 20 5.33 -4.16 24.11
C GLY A 20 4.10 -3.62 23.41
N LYS A 21 4.11 -2.32 23.10
CA LYS A 21 3.16 -1.77 22.12
C LYS A 21 3.21 -2.74 20.96
N CYS A 22 2.15 -3.50 20.75
CA CYS A 22 1.97 -4.23 19.51
C CYS A 22 1.90 -3.12 18.46
N THR A 23 3.05 -2.76 17.89
CA THR A 23 3.11 -1.77 16.81
C THR A 23 2.51 -2.48 15.62
N THR A 24 1.19 -2.40 15.47
CA THR A 24 0.49 -2.90 14.30
C THR A 24 1.15 -2.26 13.09
N ARG A 25 1.90 -3.06 12.33
CA ARG A 25 2.53 -2.57 11.10
C ARG A 25 1.42 -2.36 10.08
N PRO A 26 1.38 -1.21 9.40
CA PRO A 26 0.39 -0.98 8.37
C PRO A 26 0.56 -2.02 7.25
N TYR A 27 -0.56 -2.59 6.83
CA TYR A 27 -0.68 -3.46 5.67
C TYR A 27 -1.93 -3.03 4.89
N TYR A 28 -2.00 -3.45 3.63
CA TYR A 28 -3.17 -3.27 2.80
C TYR A 28 -3.50 -4.57 2.09
N GLU A 29 -4.78 -4.75 1.79
CA GLU A 29 -5.28 -5.96 1.14
C GLU A 29 -5.08 -5.88 -0.36
N ILE A 30 -4.86 -7.04 -0.96
CA ILE A 30 -4.75 -7.16 -2.40
C ILE A 30 -5.80 -8.16 -2.86
N SER A 31 -6.70 -7.74 -3.73
CA SER A 31 -7.73 -8.63 -4.26
C SER A 31 -7.11 -9.85 -4.93
N THR A 32 -7.65 -11.04 -4.63
CA THR A 32 -7.28 -12.28 -5.32
C THR A 32 -7.66 -12.25 -6.81
N SER A 33 -8.64 -11.42 -7.18
CA SER A 33 -9.06 -11.19 -8.57
C SER A 33 -8.27 -10.09 -9.30
N GLN A 34 -7.23 -9.51 -8.69
CA GLN A 34 -6.43 -8.43 -9.29
C GLN A 34 -5.91 -8.73 -10.71
N PHE A 35 -5.63 -10.00 -11.02
CA PHE A 35 -5.13 -10.40 -12.33
C PHE A 35 -6.24 -10.49 -13.39
N SER A 36 -7.50 -10.48 -12.96
CA SER A 36 -8.67 -10.36 -13.83
C SER A 36 -8.96 -8.90 -14.20
N ASP A 37 -8.41 -7.93 -13.47
CA ASP A 37 -8.57 -6.51 -13.79
C ASP A 37 -8.00 -6.20 -15.18
N MET A 38 -8.85 -5.68 -16.06
CA MET A 38 -8.49 -5.33 -17.42
C MET A 38 -7.43 -4.23 -17.52
N LYS A 39 -7.36 -3.32 -16.55
CA LYS A 39 -6.31 -2.29 -16.45
C LYS A 39 -4.95 -2.94 -16.17
N ILE A 40 -4.89 -3.87 -15.22
CA ILE A 40 -3.70 -4.67 -14.91
C ILE A 40 -3.28 -5.51 -16.11
N ARG A 41 -4.21 -6.21 -16.76
CA ARG A 41 -3.92 -7.02 -17.97
C ARG A 41 -3.40 -6.16 -19.13
N ARG A 42 -3.93 -4.94 -19.31
CA ARG A 42 -3.44 -4.00 -20.34
C ARG A 42 -2.01 -3.53 -20.02
N LEU A 43 -1.72 -3.23 -18.76
CA LEU A 43 -0.37 -2.85 -18.32
C LEU A 43 0.63 -4.00 -18.55
N MET A 44 0.28 -5.22 -18.10
CA MET A 44 1.13 -6.40 -18.26
C MET A 44 1.39 -6.74 -19.73
N ARG A 45 0.39 -6.59 -20.61
CA ARG A 45 0.60 -6.80 -22.06
C ARG A 45 1.61 -5.81 -22.67
N LYS A 46 1.68 -4.58 -22.16
CA LYS A 46 2.53 -3.52 -22.71
C LYS A 46 3.94 -3.50 -22.10
N TYR A 47 4.07 -3.84 -20.82
CA TYR A 47 5.31 -3.66 -20.06
C TYR A 47 5.78 -4.93 -19.32
N GLY A 48 5.10 -6.06 -19.51
CA GLY A 48 5.40 -7.32 -18.85
C GLY A 48 5.27 -7.25 -17.32
N PHE A 49 5.96 -8.16 -16.64
CA PHE A 49 6.01 -8.18 -15.18
C PHE A 49 6.68 -6.94 -14.58
N GLY A 50 7.67 -6.35 -15.27
CA GLY A 50 8.36 -5.14 -14.80
C GLY A 50 7.40 -3.96 -14.61
N GLY A 51 6.48 -3.75 -15.56
CA GLY A 51 5.45 -2.71 -15.43
C GLY A 51 4.50 -2.94 -14.25
N TYR A 52 4.07 -4.19 -14.06
CA TYR A 52 3.23 -4.56 -12.92
C TYR A 52 3.96 -4.37 -11.59
N SER A 53 5.20 -4.84 -11.48
CA SER A 53 6.02 -4.71 -10.26
C SER A 53 6.25 -3.25 -9.88
N ILE A 54 6.57 -2.38 -10.84
CA ILE A 54 6.73 -0.94 -10.60
C ILE A 54 5.40 -0.31 -10.17
N TYR A 55 4.28 -0.63 -10.82
CA TYR A 55 2.97 -0.16 -10.37
C TYR A 55 2.69 -0.55 -8.91
N ARG A 56 2.90 -1.82 -8.56
CA ARG A 56 2.69 -2.33 -7.19
C ARG A 56 3.61 -1.70 -6.17
N TYR A 57 4.86 -1.45 -6.55
CA TYR A 57 5.81 -0.72 -5.72
C TYR A 57 5.35 0.69 -5.40
N LEU A 58 4.87 1.44 -6.40
CA LEU A 58 4.41 2.82 -6.20
C LEU A 58 3.16 2.89 -5.31
N VAL A 59 2.22 1.95 -5.48
CA VAL A 59 1.07 1.78 -4.57
C VAL A 59 1.55 1.50 -3.14
N ASN A 60 2.53 0.61 -2.99
CA ASN A 60 3.12 0.30 -1.70
C ASN A 60 3.81 1.52 -1.08
N GLU A 61 4.57 2.31 -1.84
CA GLU A 61 5.24 3.51 -1.31
C GLU A 61 4.24 4.53 -0.76
N ALA A 62 3.11 4.76 -1.44
CA ALA A 62 2.03 5.63 -0.95
C ALA A 62 1.51 5.14 0.42
N LEU A 63 1.08 3.88 0.46
CA LEU A 63 0.41 3.31 1.65
C LEU A 63 1.38 3.05 2.80
N HIS A 64 2.65 2.73 2.51
CA HIS A 64 3.69 2.51 3.52
C HIS A 64 4.06 3.81 4.24
N GLN A 65 4.03 4.95 3.53
CA GLN A 65 4.19 6.27 4.13
C GLN A 65 2.96 6.69 4.95
N GLY A 66 1.87 5.92 4.88
CA GLY A 66 0.62 6.20 5.57
C GLY A 66 -0.17 7.31 4.90
N ASP A 67 -0.12 7.38 3.56
CA ASP A 67 -0.78 8.38 2.74
C ASP A 67 -1.75 7.73 1.73
N TYR A 68 -2.61 8.53 1.11
CA TYR A 68 -3.60 8.14 0.11
C TYR A 68 -3.18 8.53 -1.32
N PHE A 69 -1.97 9.06 -1.47
CA PHE A 69 -1.34 9.38 -2.74
C PHE A 69 0.20 9.29 -2.62
N LEU A 70 0.88 9.33 -3.76
CA LEU A 70 2.34 9.47 -3.83
C LEU A 70 2.70 10.72 -4.63
N PRO A 71 3.43 11.70 -4.06
CA PRO A 71 3.99 12.80 -4.82
C PRO A 71 4.91 12.29 -5.95
N TRP A 72 4.68 12.78 -7.17
CA TRP A 72 5.43 12.38 -8.35
C TRP A 72 6.31 13.50 -8.88
N CYS A 73 7.60 13.39 -8.58
CA CYS A 73 8.65 14.23 -9.13
C CYS A 73 9.80 13.38 -9.69
N GLU A 74 10.81 14.05 -10.24
CA GLU A 74 11.99 13.39 -10.79
C GLU A 74 12.75 12.57 -9.74
N ASP A 75 12.78 13.02 -8.48
CA ASP A 75 13.48 12.31 -7.41
C ASP A 75 12.75 11.01 -7.00
N THR A 76 11.42 11.03 -6.92
CA THR A 76 10.62 9.80 -6.74
C THR A 76 10.86 8.82 -7.88
N ALA A 77 10.94 9.33 -9.11
CA ALA A 77 11.21 8.52 -10.29
C ALA A 77 12.63 7.93 -10.29
N ARG A 78 13.65 8.72 -9.91
CA ARG A 78 15.04 8.25 -9.74
C ARG A 78 15.17 7.20 -8.64
N LYS A 79 14.52 7.40 -7.48
CA LYS A 79 14.47 6.42 -6.39
C LYS A 79 13.88 5.09 -6.87
N THR A 80 12.77 5.16 -7.61
CA THR A 80 12.12 3.97 -8.18
C THR A 80 13.02 3.27 -9.20
N ALA A 81 13.66 4.02 -10.09
CA ALA A 81 14.58 3.49 -11.09
C ALA A 81 15.78 2.77 -10.44
N SER A 82 16.37 3.40 -9.42
CA SER A 82 17.46 2.81 -8.64
C SER A 82 17.04 1.54 -7.90
N TYR A 83 15.85 1.52 -7.28
CA TYR A 83 15.35 0.36 -6.54
C TYR A 83 15.13 -0.85 -7.46
N TRP A 84 14.55 -0.61 -8.64
CA TRP A 84 14.24 -1.66 -9.61
C TRP A 84 15.37 -1.96 -10.59
N ASN A 85 16.53 -1.32 -10.43
CA ASN A 85 17.68 -1.42 -11.34
C ASN A 85 17.26 -1.25 -12.82
N THR A 86 16.53 -0.18 -13.11
CA THR A 86 16.00 0.14 -14.44
C THR A 86 16.22 1.61 -14.79
N SER A 87 15.90 2.02 -16.01
CA SER A 87 16.11 3.40 -16.45
C SER A 87 15.01 4.34 -15.93
N LEU A 88 15.37 5.60 -15.70
CA LEU A 88 14.40 6.67 -15.37
C LEU A 88 13.33 6.82 -16.47
N GLU A 89 13.74 6.64 -17.73
CA GLU A 89 12.85 6.68 -18.88
C GLU A 89 11.81 5.55 -18.84
N ASP A 90 12.23 4.32 -18.52
CA ASP A 90 11.34 3.17 -18.39
C ASP A 90 10.33 3.35 -17.27
N VAL A 91 10.78 3.80 -16.09
CA VAL A 91 9.88 4.12 -14.97
C VAL A 91 8.85 5.16 -15.39
N THR A 92 9.30 6.26 -16.02
CA THR A 92 8.42 7.34 -16.47
C THR A 92 7.42 6.86 -17.53
N ARG A 93 7.86 6.02 -18.47
CA ARG A 93 7.04 5.42 -19.51
C ARG A 93 5.98 4.47 -18.93
N ILE A 94 6.36 3.69 -17.93
CA ILE A 94 5.46 2.78 -17.21
C ILE A 94 4.41 3.57 -16.43
N VAL A 95 4.80 4.62 -15.69
CA VAL A 95 3.84 5.47 -14.94
C VAL A 95 2.85 6.16 -15.87
N LYS A 96 3.31 6.71 -17.00
CA LYS A 96 2.42 7.22 -18.05
C LYS A 96 1.46 6.14 -18.56
N GLY A 97 1.94 4.89 -18.67
CA GLY A 97 1.13 3.72 -18.99
C GLY A 97 0.04 3.44 -17.95
N CYS A 98 0.38 3.46 -16.65
CA CYS A 98 -0.57 3.30 -15.55
C CYS A 98 -1.67 4.36 -15.59
N ILE A 99 -1.31 5.62 -15.86
CA ILE A 99 -2.28 6.71 -16.04
C ILE A 99 -3.17 6.45 -17.26
N GLN A 100 -2.59 6.03 -18.39
CA GLN A 100 -3.32 5.75 -19.63
C GLN A 100 -4.36 4.64 -19.47
N VAL A 101 -4.06 3.60 -18.67
CA VAL A 101 -5.00 2.50 -18.42
C VAL A 101 -5.94 2.77 -17.24
N GLY A 102 -5.80 3.90 -16.55
CA GLY A 102 -6.65 4.29 -15.43
C GLY A 102 -6.34 3.58 -14.10
N LEU A 103 -5.11 3.10 -13.92
CA LEU A 103 -4.60 2.63 -12.62
C LEU A 103 -4.21 3.80 -11.71
N PHE A 104 -3.83 4.93 -12.30
CA PHE A 104 -3.70 6.21 -11.60
C PHE A 104 -4.61 7.26 -12.22
N ASN A 105 -5.17 8.14 -11.39
CA ASN A 105 -6.03 9.21 -11.85
C ASN A 105 -5.23 10.26 -12.64
N GLY A 106 -5.50 10.37 -13.95
CA GLY A 106 -4.81 11.30 -14.83
C GLY A 106 -5.14 12.78 -14.58
N GLY A 107 -6.31 13.08 -14.00
CA GLY A 107 -6.70 14.45 -13.65
C GLY A 107 -5.87 14.98 -12.48
N LEU A 108 -5.82 14.23 -11.39
CA LEU A 108 -5.02 14.57 -10.21
C LEU A 108 -3.51 14.55 -10.52
N TYR A 109 -3.05 13.62 -11.36
CA TYR A 109 -1.67 13.65 -11.84
C TYR A 109 -1.33 14.95 -12.58
N ARG A 110 -2.24 15.43 -13.45
CA ARG A 110 -1.99 16.63 -14.24
C ARG A 110 -2.04 17.90 -13.41
N LYS A 111 -2.99 17.98 -12.47
CA LYS A 111 -3.22 19.17 -11.65
C LYS A 111 -2.24 19.28 -10.48
N TYR A 112 -1.98 18.17 -9.80
CA TYR A 112 -1.23 18.16 -8.53
C TYR A 112 0.07 17.36 -8.57
N ARG A 113 0.36 16.67 -9.68
CA ARG A 113 1.55 15.79 -9.80
C ARG A 113 1.59 14.70 -8.73
N VAL A 114 0.45 14.07 -8.48
CA VAL A 114 0.33 12.94 -7.55
C VAL A 114 -0.11 11.66 -8.26
N LEU A 115 0.33 10.51 -7.74
CA LEU A 115 -0.19 9.20 -8.13
C LEU A 115 -1.18 8.75 -7.05
N THR A 116 -2.45 8.61 -7.44
CA THR A 116 -3.51 8.10 -6.57
C THR A 116 -4.58 7.42 -7.43
N SER A 117 -5.44 6.66 -6.78
CA SER A 117 -6.62 6.01 -7.35
C SER A 117 -7.63 5.77 -6.23
N GLU A 118 -8.88 5.48 -6.60
CA GLU A 118 -9.92 5.11 -5.64
C GLU A 118 -9.46 3.94 -4.75
N ASP A 119 -8.88 2.88 -5.34
CA ASP A 119 -8.35 1.74 -4.59
C ASP A 119 -7.26 2.12 -3.58
N ILE A 120 -6.40 3.09 -3.89
CA ILE A 120 -5.37 3.57 -2.95
C ILE A 120 -6.04 4.34 -1.80
N GLN A 121 -6.97 5.24 -2.09
CA GLN A 121 -7.68 6.02 -1.07
C GLN A 121 -8.51 5.10 -0.16
N GLN A 122 -9.20 4.11 -0.72
CA GLN A 122 -9.94 3.11 0.05
C GLN A 122 -9.03 2.27 0.95
N ASN A 123 -7.87 1.84 0.46
CA ASN A 123 -6.90 1.12 1.29
C ASN A 123 -6.36 2.00 2.42
N TYR A 124 -6.05 3.28 2.15
CA TYR A 124 -5.65 4.23 3.18
C TYR A 124 -6.72 4.38 4.27
N LEU A 125 -7.99 4.57 3.89
CA LEU A 125 -9.10 4.69 4.85
C LEU A 125 -9.23 3.44 5.73
N LYS A 126 -9.11 2.24 5.14
CA LYS A 126 -9.08 0.98 5.89
C LYS A 126 -7.90 0.94 6.87
N THR A 127 -6.71 1.33 6.43
CA THR A 127 -5.52 1.40 7.30
C THR A 127 -5.70 2.40 8.45
N CYS A 128 -6.29 3.57 8.21
CA CYS A 128 -6.61 4.54 9.26
C CYS A 128 -7.59 3.96 10.28
N CYS A 129 -8.66 3.29 9.81
CA CYS A 129 -9.61 2.59 10.67
C CYS A 129 -8.92 1.52 11.55
N MET A 130 -8.09 0.66 10.95
CA MET A 130 -7.34 -0.37 11.68
C MET A 130 -6.37 0.20 12.73
N LEU A 131 -5.82 1.38 12.49
CA LEU A 131 -4.87 2.05 13.38
C LEU A 131 -5.55 3.04 14.33
N SER A 132 -6.87 3.14 14.33
CA SER A 132 -7.65 4.14 15.08
C SER A 132 -7.16 5.58 14.84
N ARG A 133 -6.81 5.91 13.60
CA ARG A 133 -6.39 7.25 13.15
C ARG A 133 -7.52 7.93 12.41
N LEU A 134 -7.67 9.24 12.61
CA LEU A 134 -8.59 10.04 11.81
C LEU A 134 -8.01 10.20 10.40
N PRO A 135 -8.75 9.85 9.34
CA PRO A 135 -8.32 10.11 7.99
C PRO A 135 -8.37 11.62 7.70
N ASP A 136 -7.37 12.12 6.98
CA ASP A 136 -7.28 13.51 6.55
C ASP A 136 -7.05 13.54 5.04
N ILE A 137 -8.14 13.35 4.30
CA ILE A 137 -8.13 13.43 2.83
C ILE A 137 -8.52 14.86 2.45
N SER A 138 -7.65 15.52 1.69
CA SER A 138 -7.95 16.84 1.14
C SER A 138 -9.07 16.73 0.10
N GLU A 139 -10.09 17.58 0.21
CA GLU A 139 -11.23 17.65 -0.75
C GLU A 139 -10.75 17.78 -2.22
N GLU A 140 -9.58 18.38 -2.43
CA GLU A 140 -8.99 18.57 -3.76
C GLU A 140 -8.45 17.29 -4.40
N LEU A 141 -8.12 16.30 -3.57
CA LEU A 141 -7.53 15.02 -3.98
C LEU A 141 -8.49 13.85 -3.80
N GLU A 142 -9.60 14.05 -3.10
CA GLU A 142 -10.63 13.04 -2.90
C GLU A 142 -11.24 12.62 -4.23
N LEU A 143 -11.30 11.30 -4.45
CA LEU A 143 -12.01 10.73 -5.58
C LEU A 143 -13.38 10.28 -5.09
N ALA A 144 -14.43 10.83 -5.70
CA ALA A 144 -15.80 10.42 -5.42
C ALA A 144 -15.93 8.91 -5.68
N VAL A 145 -16.46 8.18 -4.69
CA VAL A 145 -16.84 6.77 -4.84
C VAL A 145 -18.00 6.73 -5.82
N SER A 146 -17.78 6.13 -7.00
CA SER A 146 -18.77 6.04 -8.08
C SER A 146 -19.59 4.76 -8.03
#